data_AF-A0AA35R196-F1
#
_entry.id   AF-A0AA35R196-F1
#
_cell.length_a   1.000
_cell.length_b   1.000
_cell.length_c   1.000
_cell.angle_alpha   90.00
_cell.angle_beta   90.00
_cell.angle_gamma   90.00
#
_symmetry.space_group_name_H-M   'P 1'
#
loop_
_entity.id
_entity.type
_entity.pdbx_description
1 polymer ?
#
loop_
_entity_poly.entity_id
_entity_poly.type
_entity_poly.pdbx_seq_one_letter_code
_entity_poly.pdbx_strand_id
1 'polypeptide(L)'
;MKFVRVIKDDGVLQICVRDKEVYNVYEMFHARHMLHLRAYKHKTCSIVEEMIKEALIKAKDHFRVPGTAGVELFAAASAPEAYTLLTDQVFQQIMSFHDPDGKLKEAKAILKRVEKRQLYKFVDQTLKKTEDNFDSETFCTKMPPDSDLTKDDIILMRVTFDYEMKEQNPMDYVKFFKKDNINVAVTIHREQLSKILPTTFRDVQIRVICRKDDDASIKAARRCFSAWFGDGDTTTEQQHLDTAQT
;
A
#
# COMPACT_ATOMS: atom_id res chain seq x y z
N MET A 1 10.49 -12.53 -26.83
CA MET A 1 10.03 -11.17 -27.20
C MET A 1 10.23 -10.96 -28.71
N LYS A 2 9.16 -10.91 -29.53
CA LYS A 2 9.26 -10.82 -31.01
C LYS A 2 9.11 -9.40 -31.57
N PHE A 3 8.65 -8.44 -30.77
CA PHE A 3 8.26 -7.09 -31.22
C PHE A 3 9.07 -5.97 -30.57
N VAL A 4 10.36 -6.23 -30.35
CA VAL A 4 11.27 -5.33 -29.65
C VAL A 4 12.55 -5.19 -30.46
N ARG A 5 13.11 -3.97 -30.54
CA ARG A 5 14.40 -3.68 -31.17
C ARG A 5 15.20 -2.67 -30.34
N VAL A 6 16.50 -2.60 -30.53
CA VAL A 6 17.33 -1.52 -29.98
C VAL A 6 17.57 -0.49 -31.08
N ILE A 7 17.21 0.76 -30.82
CA ILE A 7 17.32 1.87 -31.78
C ILE A 7 18.01 3.03 -31.09
N LYS A 8 18.86 3.76 -31.84
CA LYS A 8 19.52 4.96 -31.33
C LYS A 8 18.54 6.14 -31.42
N ASP A 9 18.25 6.75 -30.28
CA ASP A 9 17.38 7.93 -30.12
C ASP A 9 18.17 8.97 -29.30
N ASP A 10 18.29 10.20 -29.83
CA ASP A 10 19.09 11.28 -29.22
C ASP A 10 20.49 10.87 -28.74
N GLY A 11 21.18 10.04 -29.53
CA GLY A 11 22.53 9.59 -29.21
C GLY A 11 22.60 8.35 -28.31
N VAL A 12 21.49 7.94 -27.70
CA VAL A 12 21.42 6.82 -26.74
C VAL A 12 20.72 5.62 -27.36
N LEU A 13 21.26 4.42 -27.14
CA LEU A 13 20.59 3.18 -27.54
C LEU A 13 19.42 2.90 -26.58
N GLN A 14 18.20 2.84 -27.10
CA GLN A 14 16.99 2.58 -26.34
C GLN A 14 16.26 1.34 -26.86
N ILE A 15 15.62 0.62 -25.95
CA ILE A 15 14.69 -0.46 -26.29
C ILE A 15 13.41 0.18 -26.84
N CYS A 16 13.08 -0.16 -28.09
CA CYS A 16 11.90 0.32 -28.79
C CYS A 16 10.93 -0.83 -29.06
N VAL A 17 9.64 -0.57 -28.83
CA VAL A 17 8.55 -1.54 -29.00
C VAL A 17 7.87 -1.32 -30.36
N ARG A 18 7.37 -2.38 -30.96
CA ARG A 18 6.56 -2.26 -32.18
C ARG A 18 5.31 -1.41 -31.92
N ASP A 19 5.02 -0.43 -32.79
CA ASP A 19 3.85 0.45 -32.69
C ASP A 19 2.51 -0.25 -32.38
N LYS A 20 2.21 -1.38 -33.03
CA LYS A 20 0.96 -2.14 -32.82
C LYS A 20 0.79 -2.70 -31.41
N GLU A 21 1.86 -2.74 -30.62
CA GLU A 21 1.85 -3.23 -29.24
C GLU A 21 1.56 -2.10 -28.24
N VAL A 22 1.33 -0.86 -28.69
CA VAL A 22 1.05 0.29 -27.82
C VAL A 22 -0.07 0.01 -26.80
N TYR A 23 -1.15 -0.64 -27.24
CA TYR A 23 -2.23 -1.03 -26.34
C TYR A 23 -1.81 -2.13 -25.35
N ASN A 24 -0.95 -3.06 -25.76
CA ASN A 24 -0.42 -4.09 -24.86
C ASN A 24 0.47 -3.48 -23.75
N VAL A 25 1.19 -2.39 -24.05
CA VAL A 25 1.96 -1.68 -23.02
C VAL A 25 1.02 -0.91 -22.07
N TYR A 26 -0.06 -0.29 -22.57
CA TYR A 26 -1.11 0.26 -21.70
C TYR A 26 -1.73 -0.82 -20.80
N GLU A 27 -2.09 -1.98 -21.37
CA GLU A 27 -2.62 -3.12 -20.64
C GLU A 27 -1.64 -3.64 -19.57
N MET A 28 -0.33 -3.57 -19.81
CA MET A 28 0.67 -3.92 -18.80
C MET A 28 0.56 -3.03 -17.55
N PHE A 29 0.44 -1.71 -17.72
CA PHE A 29 0.24 -0.79 -16.60
C PHE A 29 -1.14 -0.94 -15.97
N HIS A 30 -2.18 -1.20 -16.76
CA HIS A 30 -3.51 -1.49 -16.24
C HIS A 30 -3.53 -2.78 -15.40
N ALA A 31 -2.88 -3.85 -15.87
CA ALA A 31 -2.73 -5.11 -15.14
C ALA A 31 -1.98 -4.90 -13.83
N ARG A 32 -0.89 -4.12 -13.83
CA ARG A 32 -0.18 -3.71 -12.61
C ARG A 32 -1.12 -3.01 -11.64
N HIS A 33 -1.85 -2.01 -12.11
CA HIS A 33 -2.81 -1.28 -11.30
C HIS A 33 -3.86 -2.21 -10.66
N MET A 34 -4.41 -3.15 -11.45
CA MET A 34 -5.35 -4.16 -10.95
C MET A 34 -4.75 -5.09 -9.89
N LEU A 35 -3.49 -5.51 -10.03
CA LEU A 35 -2.80 -6.31 -9.02
C LEU A 35 -2.61 -5.53 -7.72
N HIS A 36 -2.25 -4.25 -7.81
CA HIS A 36 -2.14 -3.39 -6.63
C HIS A 36 -3.48 -3.21 -5.94
N LEU A 37 -4.53 -2.89 -6.70
CA LEU A 37 -5.87 -2.67 -6.16
C LEU A 37 -6.43 -3.91 -5.47
N ARG A 38 -6.35 -5.07 -6.13
CA ARG A 38 -7.02 -6.30 -5.70
C ARG A 38 -6.23 -7.16 -4.73
N ALA A 39 -4.90 -7.08 -4.77
CA ALA A 39 -4.03 -7.96 -3.97
C ALA A 39 -3.05 -7.16 -3.11
N TYR A 40 -2.08 -6.48 -3.71
CA TYR A 40 -0.94 -5.92 -2.94
C TYR A 40 -1.35 -4.85 -1.95
N LYS A 41 -2.36 -4.07 -2.28
CA LYS A 41 -2.92 -3.01 -1.42
C LYS A 41 -4.35 -3.36 -1.04
N HIS A 42 -4.71 -4.64 -0.96
CA HIS A 42 -6.01 -5.04 -0.43
C HIS A 42 -6.14 -4.59 1.04
N LYS A 43 -7.31 -4.05 1.43
CA LYS A 43 -7.55 -3.47 2.76
C LYS A 43 -7.09 -4.37 3.91
N THR A 44 -7.37 -5.66 3.84
CA THR A 44 -7.01 -6.61 4.90
C THR A 44 -5.51 -6.94 4.90
N CYS A 45 -4.87 -6.96 3.73
CA CYS A 45 -3.42 -7.13 3.64
C CYS A 45 -2.72 -5.94 4.30
N SER A 46 -3.14 -4.72 3.96
CA SER A 46 -2.58 -3.50 4.55
C SER A 46 -2.81 -3.41 6.06
N ILE A 47 -3.95 -3.89 6.58
CA ILE A 47 -4.20 -3.98 8.03
C ILE A 47 -3.22 -4.96 8.69
N VAL A 48 -3.00 -6.14 8.10
CA VAL A 48 -2.06 -7.13 8.66
C VAL A 48 -0.63 -6.59 8.63
N GLU A 49 -0.22 -5.95 7.54
CA GLU A 49 1.09 -5.29 7.42
C GLU A 49 1.26 -4.21 8.48
N GLU A 50 0.23 -3.39 8.73
CA GLU A 50 0.23 -2.36 9.76
C GLU A 50 0.40 -2.95 11.16
N MET A 51 -0.30 -4.05 11.47
CA MET A 51 -0.16 -4.76 12.75
C MET A 51 1.24 -5.36 12.93
N ILE A 52 1.78 -5.99 11.89
CA ILE A 52 3.14 -6.55 11.94
C ILE A 52 4.17 -5.42 12.12
N LYS A 53 4.04 -4.32 11.38
CA LYS A 53 4.88 -3.13 11.52
C LYS A 53 4.83 -2.58 12.95
N GLU A 54 3.63 -2.44 13.52
CA GLU A 54 3.46 -1.98 14.89
C GLU A 54 4.14 -2.91 15.91
N ALA A 55 4.01 -4.23 15.72
CA ALA A 55 4.69 -5.22 16.56
C ALA A 55 6.22 -5.14 16.45
N LEU A 56 6.76 -4.96 15.24
CA LEU A 56 8.20 -4.79 15.01
C LEU A 56 8.73 -3.50 15.67
N ILE A 57 7.99 -2.39 15.57
CA ILE A 57 8.33 -1.13 16.24
C ILE A 57 8.36 -1.32 17.76
N LYS A 58 7.38 -2.01 18.34
CA LYS A 58 7.33 -2.30 19.78
C LYS A 58 8.41 -3.29 20.22
N ALA A 59 8.92 -4.12 19.32
CA ALA A 59 10.01 -5.05 19.59
C ALA A 59 11.42 -4.43 19.42
N LYS A 60 11.52 -3.27 18.75
CA LYS A 60 12.80 -2.74 18.21
C LYS A 60 13.92 -2.65 19.25
N ASP A 61 13.61 -2.17 20.47
CA ASP A 61 14.61 -1.86 21.52
C ASP A 61 14.90 -3.09 22.40
N HIS A 62 14.10 -4.15 22.29
CA HIS A 62 14.09 -5.27 23.23
C HIS A 62 14.35 -6.63 22.57
N PHE A 63 14.22 -6.71 21.24
CA PHE A 63 14.55 -7.88 20.46
C PHE A 63 15.97 -7.77 19.89
N ARG A 64 16.72 -8.87 19.96
CA ARG A 64 18.04 -9.01 19.33
C ARG A 64 17.98 -10.14 18.31
N VAL A 65 18.55 -9.92 17.14
CA VAL A 65 18.53 -10.90 16.04
C VAL A 65 19.29 -12.15 16.47
N PRO A 66 18.64 -13.32 16.55
CA PRO A 66 19.30 -14.56 16.95
C PRO A 66 20.45 -14.91 16.01
N GLY A 67 21.53 -15.49 16.54
CA GLY A 67 22.71 -15.86 15.75
C GLY A 67 23.67 -14.70 15.46
N THR A 68 23.43 -13.51 16.03
CA THR A 68 24.32 -12.35 15.93
C THR A 68 24.92 -11.99 17.30
N ALA A 69 25.90 -11.08 17.32
CA ALA A 69 26.47 -10.52 18.55
C ALA A 69 25.52 -9.52 19.25
N GLY A 70 24.24 -9.86 19.37
CA GLY A 70 23.23 -9.02 20.01
C GLY A 70 22.84 -7.80 19.18
N VAL A 71 22.78 -7.92 17.86
CA VAL A 71 22.37 -6.83 16.97
C VAL A 71 20.88 -6.55 17.15
N GLU A 72 20.54 -5.28 17.34
CA GLU A 72 19.15 -4.81 17.45
C GLU A 72 18.39 -4.97 16.14
N LEU A 73 17.06 -5.12 16.23
CA LEU A 73 16.22 -5.40 15.07
C LEU A 73 16.44 -4.42 13.90
N PHE A 74 16.47 -3.12 14.17
CA PHE A 74 16.62 -2.11 13.11
C PHE A 74 18.09 -1.84 12.76
N ALA A 75 19.02 -2.07 13.69
CA ALA A 75 20.45 -1.98 13.41
C ALA A 75 20.90 -3.05 12.39
N ALA A 76 20.17 -4.17 12.28
CA ALA A 76 20.44 -5.21 11.30
C ALA A 76 20.47 -4.70 9.85
N ALA A 77 19.73 -3.63 9.51
CA ALA A 77 19.77 -3.03 8.18
C ALA A 77 21.17 -2.52 7.76
N SER A 78 22.03 -2.20 8.73
CA SER A 78 23.42 -1.74 8.49
C SER A 78 24.47 -2.80 8.82
N ALA A 79 24.05 -4.02 9.21
CA ALA A 79 24.94 -5.12 9.58
C ALA A 79 24.68 -6.32 8.65
N PRO A 80 25.49 -6.52 7.59
CA PRO A 80 25.22 -7.53 6.55
C PRO A 80 24.97 -8.93 7.10
N GLU A 81 25.78 -9.36 8.08
CA GLU A 81 25.63 -10.66 8.73
C GLU A 81 24.28 -10.81 9.42
N ALA A 82 23.86 -9.79 10.19
CA ALA A 82 22.55 -9.79 10.84
C ALA A 82 21.40 -9.71 9.83
N TYR A 83 21.55 -8.93 8.76
CA TYR A 83 20.54 -8.77 7.73
C TYR A 83 20.23 -10.10 7.03
N THR A 84 21.25 -10.93 6.77
CA THR A 84 21.03 -12.26 6.15
C THR A 84 20.22 -13.21 7.02
N LEU A 85 20.22 -13.02 8.34
CA LEU A 85 19.45 -13.80 9.29
C LEU A 85 18.04 -13.23 9.53
N LEU A 86 17.81 -11.97 9.15
CA LEU A 86 16.53 -11.29 9.33
C LEU A 86 15.57 -11.67 8.20
N THR A 87 14.82 -12.73 8.44
CA THR A 87 13.78 -13.26 7.54
C THR A 87 12.41 -13.16 8.18
N ASP A 88 11.36 -13.62 7.48
CA ASP A 88 10.00 -13.71 8.03
C ASP A 88 9.90 -14.55 9.31
N GLN A 89 10.92 -15.37 9.62
CA GLN A 89 11.05 -16.04 10.90
C GLN A 89 11.07 -15.08 12.10
N VAL A 90 11.39 -13.80 11.90
CA VAL A 90 11.34 -12.76 12.93
C VAL A 90 10.00 -12.73 13.66
N PHE A 91 8.89 -13.05 12.96
CA PHE A 91 7.57 -13.19 13.55
C PHE A 91 7.58 -14.24 14.68
N GLN A 92 8.05 -15.46 14.37
CA GLN A 92 8.10 -16.58 15.31
C GLN A 92 9.20 -16.38 16.36
N GLN A 93 10.31 -15.74 15.99
CA GLN A 93 11.40 -15.42 16.92
C GLN A 93 10.95 -14.42 17.99
N ILE A 94 10.24 -13.34 17.63
CA ILE A 94 9.68 -12.39 18.61
C ILE A 94 8.69 -13.11 19.53
N MET A 95 7.83 -13.96 18.97
CA MET A 95 6.83 -14.72 19.73
C MET A 95 7.45 -15.65 20.78
N SER A 96 8.52 -16.35 20.42
CA SER A 96 9.23 -17.31 21.28
C SER A 96 10.36 -16.70 22.11
N PHE A 97 10.71 -15.43 21.89
CA PHE A 97 11.82 -14.76 22.57
C PHE A 97 11.65 -14.79 24.10
N HIS A 98 12.72 -15.13 24.82
CA HIS A 98 12.71 -15.12 26.28
C HIS A 98 12.70 -13.66 26.79
N ASP A 99 11.62 -13.28 27.47
CA ASP A 99 11.35 -11.90 27.88
C ASP A 99 10.88 -11.86 29.35
N PRO A 100 11.81 -11.98 30.32
CA PRO A 100 11.46 -12.08 31.73
C PRO A 100 10.91 -10.76 32.28
N ASP A 101 11.34 -9.63 31.70
CA ASP A 101 10.90 -8.28 32.08
C ASP A 101 9.56 -7.89 31.45
N GLY A 102 9.01 -8.72 30.55
CA GLY A 102 7.74 -8.45 29.86
C GLY A 102 7.79 -7.28 28.87
N LYS A 103 8.97 -6.87 28.41
CA LYS A 103 9.18 -5.71 27.52
C LYS A 103 8.64 -5.94 26.11
N LEU A 104 8.53 -7.20 25.68
CA LEU A 104 7.95 -7.60 24.39
C LEU A 104 6.47 -7.98 24.50
N LYS A 105 5.83 -7.80 25.66
CA LYS A 105 4.43 -8.20 25.89
C LYS A 105 3.47 -7.63 24.85
N GLU A 106 3.60 -6.34 24.53
CA GLU A 106 2.72 -5.69 23.55
C GLU A 106 2.97 -6.17 22.12
N ALA A 107 4.24 -6.29 21.71
CA ALA A 107 4.59 -6.84 20.39
C ALA A 107 4.01 -8.26 20.22
N LYS A 108 4.24 -9.13 21.21
CA LYS A 108 3.68 -10.50 21.23
C LYS A 108 2.16 -10.51 21.22
N ALA A 109 1.49 -9.56 21.89
CA ALA A 109 0.04 -9.48 21.91
C ALA A 109 -0.52 -9.14 20.51
N ILE A 110 0.11 -8.21 19.78
CA ILE A 110 -0.28 -7.86 18.42
C ILE A 110 -0.08 -9.04 17.46
N LEU A 111 1.08 -9.72 17.51
CA LEU A 111 1.35 -10.88 16.67
C LEU A 111 0.36 -12.03 16.95
N LYS A 112 0.02 -12.28 18.22
CA LYS A 112 -1.04 -13.25 18.59
C LYS A 112 -2.40 -12.88 18.02
N ARG A 113 -2.75 -11.59 18.00
CA ARG A 113 -3.99 -11.13 17.37
C ARG A 113 -3.99 -11.45 15.87
N VAL A 114 -2.86 -11.24 15.18
CA VAL A 114 -2.72 -11.58 13.76
C VAL A 114 -2.93 -13.09 13.55
N GLU A 115 -2.28 -13.96 14.32
CA GLU A 115 -2.45 -15.42 14.24
C GLU A 115 -3.90 -15.86 14.47
N LYS A 116 -4.59 -15.22 15.43
CA LYS A 116 -6.00 -15.49 15.76
C LYS A 116 -6.99 -14.78 14.85
N ARG A 117 -6.53 -14.08 13.82
CA ARG A 117 -7.36 -13.25 12.93
C ARG A 117 -8.18 -12.15 13.65
N GLN A 118 -7.73 -11.72 14.83
CA GLN A 118 -8.31 -10.63 15.62
C GLN A 118 -7.75 -9.27 15.14
N LEU A 119 -7.97 -8.98 13.86
CA LEU A 119 -7.37 -7.84 13.18
C LEU A 119 -7.98 -6.50 13.61
N TYR A 120 -7.23 -5.41 13.39
CA TYR A 120 -7.80 -4.07 13.40
C TYR A 120 -8.95 -3.97 12.38
N LYS A 121 -9.89 -3.08 12.62
CA LYS A 121 -11.12 -2.97 11.84
C LYS A 121 -11.02 -1.86 10.82
N PHE A 122 -11.24 -2.22 9.57
CA PHE A 122 -11.47 -1.25 8.51
C PHE A 122 -12.76 -0.48 8.81
N VAL A 123 -12.67 0.85 8.88
CA VAL A 123 -13.82 1.73 9.13
C VAL A 123 -14.45 2.09 7.79
N ASP A 124 -13.68 2.78 6.93
CA ASP A 124 -14.07 3.20 5.60
C ASP A 124 -12.87 3.73 4.79
N GLN A 125 -13.07 4.08 3.51
CA GLN A 125 -12.08 4.76 2.68
C GLN A 125 -12.68 5.82 1.75
N THR A 126 -11.89 6.85 1.42
CA THR A 126 -12.28 7.96 0.53
C THR A 126 -11.21 8.24 -0.53
N LEU A 127 -11.66 8.74 -1.68
CA LEU A 127 -10.85 9.30 -2.77
C LEU A 127 -10.71 10.83 -2.69
N LYS A 128 -11.39 11.48 -1.74
CA LYS A 128 -11.31 12.93 -1.62
C LYS A 128 -9.91 13.36 -1.27
N LYS A 129 -9.47 14.42 -1.95
CA LYS A 129 -8.23 15.10 -1.60
C LYS A 129 -8.37 15.64 -0.19
N THR A 130 -7.46 15.22 0.67
CA THR A 130 -7.23 15.88 1.96
C THR A 130 -5.98 16.73 1.87
N GLU A 131 -5.85 17.64 2.82
CA GLU A 131 -4.59 18.32 3.06
C GLU A 131 -3.49 17.31 3.43
N ASP A 132 -2.24 17.70 3.20
CA ASP A 132 -1.08 16.85 3.49
C ASP A 132 -0.95 16.54 4.98
N ASN A 133 -1.39 17.46 5.84
CA ASN A 133 -1.34 17.35 7.30
C ASN A 133 -2.56 16.64 7.92
N PHE A 134 -3.42 16.02 7.11
CA PHE A 134 -4.57 15.29 7.64
C PHE A 134 -4.12 14.01 8.36
N ASP A 135 -4.11 14.05 9.69
CA ASP A 135 -3.64 12.99 10.58
C ASP A 135 -4.74 12.49 11.54
N SER A 136 -4.41 11.51 12.39
CA SER A 136 -5.37 10.94 13.34
C SER A 136 -5.84 11.96 14.37
N GLU A 137 -5.01 12.95 14.72
CA GLU A 137 -5.39 14.04 15.62
C GLU A 137 -6.46 14.93 15.00
N THR A 138 -6.23 15.36 13.76
CA THR A 138 -7.20 16.11 12.95
C THR A 138 -8.48 15.32 12.76
N PHE A 139 -8.39 14.04 12.39
CA PHE A 139 -9.56 13.17 12.24
C PHE A 139 -10.39 13.13 13.53
N CYS A 140 -9.74 12.92 14.68
CA CYS A 140 -10.41 12.81 15.97
C CYS A 140 -11.10 14.08 16.47
N THR A 141 -10.85 15.26 15.88
CA THR A 141 -11.55 16.51 16.25
C THR A 141 -13.07 16.47 16.01
N LYS A 142 -13.54 15.57 15.13
CA LYS A 142 -14.97 15.35 14.88
C LYS A 142 -15.51 14.08 15.55
N MET A 143 -14.78 13.51 16.52
CA MET A 143 -15.27 12.34 17.23
C MET A 143 -16.53 12.67 18.05
N PRO A 144 -17.48 11.72 18.13
CA PRO A 144 -18.64 11.88 19.01
C PRO A 144 -18.21 12.07 20.48
N PRO A 145 -18.86 12.96 21.25
CA PRO A 145 -18.51 13.22 22.65
C PRO A 145 -18.61 12.01 23.58
N ASP A 146 -19.45 11.03 23.20
CA ASP A 146 -19.68 9.76 23.88
C ASP A 146 -18.67 8.67 23.49
N SER A 147 -17.65 9.00 22.68
CA SER A 147 -16.65 8.05 22.22
C SER A 147 -15.46 7.95 23.16
N ASP A 148 -15.09 6.72 23.50
CA ASP A 148 -13.82 6.40 24.18
C ASP A 148 -12.63 6.28 23.21
N LEU A 149 -12.78 6.71 21.94
CA LEU A 149 -11.71 6.65 20.95
C LEU A 149 -10.75 7.82 21.09
N THR A 150 -9.47 7.50 21.05
CA THR A 150 -8.38 8.47 21.02
C THR A 150 -7.68 8.46 19.66
N LYS A 151 -6.79 9.42 19.42
CA LYS A 151 -5.95 9.44 18.20
C LYS A 151 -5.07 8.20 18.07
N ASP A 152 -4.74 7.55 19.18
CA ASP A 152 -3.96 6.31 19.22
C ASP A 152 -4.79 5.08 18.86
N ASP A 153 -6.13 5.17 18.83
CA ASP A 153 -7.00 4.09 18.36
C ASP A 153 -7.24 4.14 16.85
N ILE A 154 -6.94 5.27 16.20
CA ILE A 154 -7.18 5.50 14.78
C ILE A 154 -5.88 5.42 13.98
N ILE A 155 -5.96 4.79 12.82
CA ILE A 155 -4.89 4.75 11.83
C ILE A 155 -5.45 5.34 10.54
N LEU A 156 -4.80 6.40 10.06
CA LEU A 156 -5.03 6.92 8.72
C LEU A 156 -3.95 6.39 7.79
N MET A 157 -4.38 5.63 6.79
CA MET A 157 -3.48 4.99 5.85
C MET A 157 -3.68 5.59 4.46
N ARG A 158 -2.64 6.28 3.98
CA ARG A 158 -2.61 6.83 2.62
C ARG A 158 -2.15 5.75 1.65
N VAL A 159 -3.00 5.40 0.70
CA VAL A 159 -2.75 4.37 -0.32
C VAL A 159 -2.70 5.05 -1.67
N THR A 160 -1.56 5.00 -2.35
CA THR A 160 -1.39 5.58 -3.69
C THR A 160 -1.40 4.50 -4.75
N PHE A 161 -2.11 4.72 -5.85
CA PHE A 161 -2.08 3.92 -7.05
C PHE A 161 -1.59 4.79 -8.20
N ASP A 162 -0.58 4.36 -8.93
CA ASP A 162 -0.14 5.09 -10.11
C ASP A 162 0.44 4.15 -11.17
N TYR A 163 0.80 4.74 -12.31
CA TYR A 163 1.50 4.06 -13.39
C TYR A 163 3.03 4.19 -13.23
N GLU A 164 3.55 4.15 -12.00
CA GLU A 164 4.96 4.24 -11.59
C GLU A 164 5.66 5.57 -11.86
N MET A 165 4.98 6.54 -12.45
CA MET A 165 5.51 7.87 -12.73
C MET A 165 4.68 8.98 -12.09
N LYS A 166 4.07 8.69 -10.94
CA LYS A 166 3.17 9.59 -10.21
C LYS A 166 2.09 10.13 -11.16
N GLU A 167 1.96 11.44 -11.32
CA GLU A 167 0.96 12.08 -12.18
C GLU A 167 1.23 11.92 -13.68
N GLN A 168 2.44 11.49 -14.07
CA GLN A 168 2.86 11.43 -15.46
C GLN A 168 2.44 10.12 -16.13
N ASN A 169 2.18 10.20 -17.43
CA ASN A 169 1.91 9.04 -18.27
C ASN A 169 3.23 8.36 -18.64
N PRO A 170 3.52 7.13 -18.20
CA PRO A 170 4.76 6.45 -18.57
C PRO A 170 4.87 6.20 -20.08
N MET A 171 3.74 6.17 -20.80
CA MET A 171 3.74 5.94 -22.25
C MET A 171 4.40 7.06 -23.03
N ASP A 172 4.50 8.26 -22.46
CA ASP A 172 5.21 9.39 -23.07
C ASP A 172 6.73 9.13 -23.14
N TYR A 173 7.24 8.20 -22.32
CA TYR A 173 8.63 7.81 -22.23
C TYR A 173 8.95 6.49 -22.95
N VAL A 174 7.94 5.77 -23.44
CA VAL A 174 8.13 4.55 -24.21
C VAL A 174 8.43 4.90 -25.67
N LYS A 175 9.52 4.34 -26.21
CA LYS A 175 9.85 4.48 -27.63
C LYS A 175 9.26 3.34 -28.45
N PHE A 176 8.75 3.70 -29.62
CA PHE A 176 8.16 2.78 -30.57
C PHE A 176 8.88 2.78 -31.92
N PHE A 177 8.59 1.80 -32.77
CA PHE A 177 9.02 1.81 -34.18
C PHE A 177 7.91 1.31 -35.12
N LYS A 178 7.88 1.87 -36.35
CA LYS A 178 6.89 1.56 -37.40
C LYS A 178 7.43 0.56 -38.42
N LYS A 179 6.56 -0.04 -39.25
CA LYS A 179 6.90 -1.27 -40.03
C LYS A 179 7.75 -0.85 -41.21
N ASP A 180 7.34 0.28 -41.75
CA ASP A 180 7.93 0.94 -42.90
C ASP A 180 9.25 1.61 -42.51
N ASN A 181 9.48 1.87 -41.22
CA ASN A 181 10.75 2.41 -40.73
C ASN A 181 11.16 1.80 -39.39
N ILE A 182 11.85 0.66 -39.46
CA ILE A 182 12.18 -0.15 -38.29
C ILE A 182 13.35 0.39 -37.45
N ASN A 183 14.17 1.28 -37.99
CA ASN A 183 15.38 1.82 -37.35
C ASN A 183 15.20 3.25 -36.82
N VAL A 184 13.96 3.74 -36.78
CA VAL A 184 13.64 5.08 -36.27
C VAL A 184 12.73 4.92 -35.06
N ALA A 185 13.17 5.49 -33.94
CA ALA A 185 12.39 5.60 -32.73
C ALA A 185 11.34 6.70 -32.90
N VAL A 186 10.13 6.45 -32.41
CA VAL A 186 9.03 7.42 -32.40
C VAL A 186 8.32 7.37 -31.05
N THR A 187 7.79 8.50 -30.62
CA THR A 187 6.87 8.57 -29.48
C THR A 187 5.44 8.54 -30.01
N ILE A 188 4.57 7.76 -29.34
CA ILE A 188 3.14 7.70 -29.66
C ILE A 188 2.38 8.36 -28.51
N HIS A 189 1.74 9.49 -28.79
CA HIS A 189 0.99 10.24 -27.79
C HIS A 189 -0.44 9.70 -27.64
N ARG A 190 -1.00 9.82 -26.43
CA ARG A 190 -2.35 9.35 -26.08
C ARG A 190 -3.42 9.86 -27.06
N GLU A 191 -3.29 11.10 -27.51
CA GLU A 191 -4.20 11.79 -28.43
C GLU A 191 -4.31 11.09 -29.79
N GLN A 192 -3.29 10.33 -30.20
CA GLN A 192 -3.27 9.57 -31.45
C GLN A 192 -3.97 8.21 -31.34
N LEU A 193 -4.31 7.77 -30.13
CA LEU A 193 -4.78 6.42 -29.84
C LEU A 193 -6.29 6.38 -29.63
N SER A 194 -6.73 6.72 -28.43
CA SER A 194 -8.11 6.57 -28.04
C SER A 194 -8.49 7.46 -26.86
N LYS A 195 -9.74 7.96 -26.88
CA LYS A 195 -10.32 8.80 -25.83
C LYS A 195 -10.72 8.01 -24.57
N ILE A 196 -10.77 6.67 -24.63
CA ILE A 196 -11.08 5.81 -23.47
C ILE A 196 -9.87 5.49 -22.61
N LEU A 197 -8.67 5.92 -23.01
CA LEU A 197 -7.46 5.74 -22.20
C LEU A 197 -7.48 6.67 -20.98
N PRO A 198 -6.82 6.29 -19.87
CA PRO A 198 -6.75 7.12 -18.67
C PRO A 198 -6.23 8.52 -18.96
N THR A 199 -6.88 9.53 -18.38
CA THR A 199 -6.42 10.93 -18.37
C THR A 199 -5.68 11.31 -17.09
N THR A 200 -5.83 10.47 -16.05
CA THR A 200 -5.17 10.62 -14.76
C THR A 200 -4.37 9.34 -14.49
N PHE A 201 -3.13 9.50 -14.04
CA PHE A 201 -2.18 8.39 -13.84
C PHE A 201 -1.83 8.15 -12.37
N ARG A 202 -2.40 8.95 -11.46
CA ARG A 202 -2.25 8.82 -10.01
C ARG A 202 -3.59 8.95 -9.32
N ASP A 203 -3.85 8.03 -8.41
CA ASP A 203 -4.98 8.01 -7.51
C ASP A 203 -4.48 7.85 -6.07
N VAL A 204 -5.08 8.58 -5.12
CA VAL A 204 -4.69 8.55 -3.72
C VAL A 204 -5.94 8.37 -2.88
N GLN A 205 -5.96 7.28 -2.12
CA GLN A 205 -7.02 6.92 -1.20
C GLN A 205 -6.57 7.08 0.24
N ILE A 206 -7.49 7.42 1.12
CA ILE A 206 -7.27 7.40 2.57
C ILE A 206 -8.18 6.35 3.16
N ARG A 207 -7.57 5.39 3.87
CA ARG A 207 -8.28 4.37 4.63
C ARG A 207 -8.24 4.72 6.10
N VAL A 208 -9.39 4.63 6.74
CA VAL A 208 -9.51 4.76 8.18
C VAL A 208 -9.62 3.37 8.78
N ILE A 209 -8.72 3.07 9.72
CA ILE A 209 -8.67 1.79 10.43
C ILE A 209 -8.75 2.09 11.93
N CYS A 210 -9.52 1.30 12.66
CA CYS A 210 -9.67 1.36 14.11
C CYS A 210 -8.95 0.16 14.76
N ARG A 211 -8.08 0.40 15.75
CA ARG A 211 -7.37 -0.66 16.49
C ARG A 211 -8.30 -1.51 17.36
N LYS A 212 -9.38 -0.89 17.85
CA LYS A 212 -10.46 -1.52 18.61
C LYS A 212 -11.40 -2.27 17.68
N ASP A 213 -11.94 -3.39 18.16
CA ASP A 213 -12.84 -4.27 17.41
C ASP A 213 -14.26 -4.34 17.97
N ASP A 214 -14.57 -3.54 18.99
CA ASP A 214 -15.92 -3.41 19.54
C ASP A 214 -16.83 -2.53 18.66
N ASP A 215 -18.11 -2.86 18.65
CA ASP A 215 -19.11 -2.20 17.78
C ASP A 215 -19.28 -0.71 18.09
N ALA A 216 -19.11 -0.29 19.35
CA ALA A 216 -19.29 1.10 19.75
C ALA A 216 -18.19 1.99 19.16
N SER A 217 -16.93 1.55 19.30
CA SER A 217 -15.76 2.18 18.68
C SER A 217 -15.91 2.27 17.16
N ILE A 218 -16.27 1.17 16.48
CA ILE A 218 -16.41 1.16 15.02
C ILE A 218 -17.51 2.14 14.57
N LYS A 219 -18.66 2.17 15.27
CA LYS A 219 -19.75 3.11 14.97
C LYS A 219 -19.31 4.56 15.18
N ALA A 220 -18.59 4.86 16.26
CA ALA A 220 -18.07 6.20 16.52
C ALA A 220 -17.08 6.64 15.43
N ALA A 221 -16.13 5.78 15.05
CA ALA A 221 -15.18 6.05 13.98
C ALA A 221 -15.87 6.26 12.62
N ARG A 222 -16.92 5.49 12.30
CA ARG A 222 -17.73 5.69 11.08
C ARG A 222 -18.48 7.03 11.09
N ARG A 223 -19.09 7.41 12.21
CA ARG A 223 -19.74 8.73 12.34
C ARG A 223 -18.74 9.87 12.13
N CYS A 224 -17.55 9.73 12.70
CA CYS A 224 -16.46 10.69 12.51
C CYS A 224 -16.02 10.76 11.04
N PHE A 225 -15.89 9.60 10.38
CA PHE A 225 -15.61 9.53 8.94
C PHE A 225 -16.67 10.25 8.11
N SER A 226 -17.96 9.96 8.34
CA SER A 226 -19.08 10.67 7.70
C SER A 226 -19.06 12.17 7.95
N ALA A 227 -18.69 12.61 9.15
CA ALA A 227 -18.60 14.03 9.47
C ALA A 227 -17.45 14.76 8.73
N TRP A 228 -16.41 14.03 8.31
CA TRP A 228 -15.32 14.54 7.50
C TRP A 228 -15.60 14.47 5.99
N PHE A 229 -16.15 13.36 5.53
CA PHE A 229 -16.20 13.02 4.11
C PHE A 229 -17.61 12.90 3.53
N GLY A 230 -18.65 12.85 4.36
CA GLY A 230 -20.06 12.69 3.96
C GLY A 230 -20.45 11.23 3.72
N ASP A 231 -21.75 10.92 3.87
CA ASP A 231 -22.29 9.55 3.88
C ASP A 231 -22.25 8.83 2.52
N GLY A 232 -21.96 9.53 1.42
CA GLY A 232 -21.92 8.99 0.06
C GLY A 232 -20.52 8.84 -0.54
N ASP A 233 -19.48 9.09 0.25
CA ASP A 233 -18.09 9.13 -0.23
C ASP A 233 -17.31 7.82 0.01
N THR A 234 -18.05 6.77 0.34
CA THR A 234 -17.55 5.42 0.48
C THR A 234 -17.30 4.86 -0.91
N THR A 235 -16.05 4.58 -1.26
CA THR A 235 -15.78 3.89 -2.53
C THR A 235 -16.44 2.52 -2.49
N THR A 236 -17.31 2.26 -3.46
CA THR A 236 -18.25 1.15 -3.53
C THR A 236 -17.60 -0.22 -3.83
N GLU A 237 -16.36 -0.47 -3.40
CA GLU A 237 -15.73 -1.79 -3.53
C GLU A 237 -16.35 -2.83 -2.57
N GLN A 238 -17.23 -2.41 -1.65
CA GLN A 238 -17.71 -3.25 -0.55
C GLN A 238 -19.03 -3.99 -0.80
N GLN A 239 -19.80 -3.70 -1.85
CA GLN A 239 -21.10 -4.37 -2.03
C GLN A 239 -21.02 -5.75 -2.73
N HIS A 240 -19.89 -6.10 -3.35
CA HIS A 240 -19.80 -7.33 -4.16
C HIS A 240 -18.84 -8.41 -3.65
N LEU A 241 -17.99 -8.12 -2.66
CA LEU A 241 -17.01 -9.10 -2.16
C LEU A 241 -17.42 -9.77 -0.83
N ASP A 242 -18.22 -9.09 0.00
CA ASP A 242 -18.67 -9.64 1.29
C ASP A 242 -19.84 -10.64 1.13
N THR A 243 -20.48 -10.70 -0.05
CA THR A 243 -21.54 -11.68 -0.38
C THR A 243 -21.02 -13.06 -0.81
N ALA A 244 -19.70 -13.25 -0.92
CA ALA A 244 -19.09 -14.49 -1.40
C ALA A 244 -18.46 -15.36 -0.29
N GLN A 245 -18.59 -14.98 1.00
CA GLN A 245 -18.00 -15.71 2.14
C GLN A 245 -18.96 -16.01 3.29
N THR A 246 -20.26 -16.09 3.01
CA THR A 246 -21.25 -16.78 3.87
C THR A 246 -21.69 -18.06 3.19
#